data_AF-A0A1I6BR78-F1
#
_entry.id   AF-A0A1I6BR78-F1
#
_cell.length_a   1.000
_cell.length_b   1.000
_cell.length_c   1.000
_cell.angle_alpha   90.00
_cell.angle_beta   90.00
_cell.angle_gamma   90.00
#
_symmetry.space_group_name_H-M   'P 1'
#
loop_
_entity.id
_entity.type
_entity.pdbx_description
1 polymer ?
#
loop_
_entity_poly.entity_id
_entity_poly.type
_entity_poly.pdbx_seq_one_letter_code
_entity_poly.pdbx_strand_id
1 'polypeptide(L)'
;MNDFTLWKRKVLDAIQDLADLGYQKRAWLGGGEEVASFVETVAALLDDSFFDQFLDEAPRSQTQLDDDSWAAMDQLRKLIYAYEEAETDDAILKDPKWHEVVKQAREVMSLVGSIR
;
A
#
# COMPACT_ATOMS: atom_id res chain seq x y z
N MET A 1 1.45 -23.71 11.05
CA MET A 1 0.50 -22.63 10.74
C MET A 1 1.02 -21.97 9.48
N ASN A 2 0.39 -22.21 8.33
CA ASN A 2 0.92 -21.74 7.06
C ASN A 2 0.96 -20.20 7.05
N ASP A 3 2.09 -19.65 6.63
CA ASP A 3 2.49 -18.26 6.83
C ASP A 3 1.74 -17.24 5.96
N PHE A 4 0.70 -17.68 5.23
CA PHE A 4 -0.06 -16.81 4.30
C PHE A 4 -1.01 -15.85 5.00
N THR A 5 -1.50 -16.19 6.20
CA THR A 5 -2.30 -15.24 6.99
C THR A 5 -1.43 -14.09 7.50
N LEU A 6 -0.19 -14.38 7.92
CA LEU A 6 0.76 -13.35 8.33
C LEU A 6 1.21 -12.52 7.13
N TRP A 7 1.53 -13.17 6.00
CA TRP A 7 1.90 -12.48 4.77
C TRP A 7 0.80 -11.53 4.30
N LYS A 8 -0.45 -12.01 4.21
CA LYS A 8 -1.61 -11.17 3.91
C LYS A 8 -1.67 -9.96 4.85
N ARG A 9 -1.52 -10.18 6.17
CA ARG A 9 -1.57 -9.09 7.14
C ARG A 9 -0.48 -8.04 6.87
N LYS A 10 0.77 -8.47 6.64
CA LYS A 10 1.87 -7.53 6.31
C LYS A 10 1.56 -6.68 5.07
N VAL A 11 1.04 -7.30 4.02
CA VAL A 11 0.62 -6.60 2.79
C VAL A 11 -0.49 -5.61 3.11
N LEU A 12 -1.53 -6.02 3.84
CA LEU A 12 -2.65 -5.13 4.17
C LEU A 12 -2.24 -3.98 5.10
N ASP A 13 -1.33 -4.21 6.05
CA ASP A 13 -0.80 -3.19 6.94
C ASP A 13 0.00 -2.14 6.11
N ALA A 14 0.84 -2.58 5.17
CA ALA A 14 1.56 -1.65 4.28
C ALA A 14 0.63 -0.87 3.34
N ILE A 15 -0.42 -1.51 2.81
CA ILE A 15 -1.45 -0.83 2.00
C ILE A 15 -2.24 0.17 2.85
N GLN A 16 -2.45 -0.11 4.14
CA GLN A 16 -3.13 0.81 5.05
C GLN A 16 -2.33 2.10 5.24
N ASP A 17 -1.01 2.01 5.41
CA ASP A 17 -0.12 3.17 5.49
C ASP A 17 -0.13 3.98 4.18
N LEU A 18 -0.18 3.27 3.04
CA LEU A 18 -0.31 3.89 1.71
C LEU A 18 -1.68 4.57 1.50
N ALA A 19 -2.73 4.09 2.15
CA ALA A 19 -4.09 4.65 2.07
C ALA A 19 -4.28 5.89 2.95
N ASP A 20 -3.42 6.10 3.97
CA ASP A 20 -3.53 7.19 4.92
C ASP A 20 -2.59 8.37 4.56
N LEU A 21 -3.11 9.27 3.72
CA LEU A 21 -2.43 10.54 3.39
C LEU A 21 -2.17 11.42 4.63
N GLY A 22 -2.97 11.28 5.68
CA GLY A 22 -2.77 11.99 6.94
C GLY A 22 -1.55 11.46 7.69
N TYR A 23 -1.39 10.14 7.75
CA TYR A 23 -0.19 9.48 8.24
C TYR A 23 1.04 9.90 7.42
N GLN A 24 0.99 9.77 6.09
CA GLN A 24 2.10 10.16 5.20
C GLN A 24 2.54 11.60 5.45
N LYS A 25 1.58 12.54 5.55
CA LYS A 25 1.91 13.94 5.84
C LYS A 25 2.61 14.12 7.19
N ARG A 26 2.20 13.39 8.23
CA ARG A 26 2.85 13.47 9.56
C ARG A 26 4.24 12.83 9.54
N ALA A 27 4.35 11.64 8.96
CA ALA A 27 5.57 10.84 8.97
C ALA A 27 6.66 11.40 8.04
N TRP A 28 6.29 11.92 6.86
CA TRP A 28 7.25 12.37 5.85
C TRP A 28 7.72 13.82 6.04
N LEU A 29 6.86 14.68 6.59
CA LEU A 29 7.19 16.10 6.79
C LEU A 29 7.60 16.44 8.22
N GLY A 30 7.81 15.43 9.08
CA GLY A 30 8.29 15.62 10.46
C GLY A 30 7.28 16.25 11.41
N GLY A 31 5.99 15.92 11.26
CA GLY A 31 4.89 16.44 12.07
C GLY A 31 4.36 15.51 13.16
N GLY A 32 4.94 14.31 13.33
CA GLY A 32 4.54 13.28 14.30
C GLY A 32 5.72 12.66 15.05
N GLU A 33 5.46 11.61 15.82
CA GLU A 33 6.54 10.77 16.41
C GLU A 33 7.12 9.81 15.35
N GLU A 34 6.34 9.54 14.31
CA GLU A 34 6.68 8.70 13.18
C GLU A 34 7.65 9.43 12.25
N VAL A 35 8.69 8.74 11.79
CA VAL A 35 9.63 9.24 10.78
C VAL A 35 9.68 8.20 9.67
N ALA A 36 9.21 8.61 8.49
CA ALA A 36 9.29 7.82 7.28
C ALA A 36 9.51 8.77 6.08
N SER A 37 9.51 8.23 4.88
CA SER A 37 9.58 8.94 3.61
C SER A 37 8.70 8.25 2.58
N PHE A 38 8.52 8.88 1.42
CA PHE A 38 7.90 8.21 0.27
C PHE A 38 8.59 6.87 -0.03
N VAL A 39 9.92 6.87 -0.11
CA VAL A 39 10.73 5.69 -0.44
C VAL A 39 10.52 4.58 0.58
N GLU A 40 10.53 4.89 1.88
CA GLU A 40 10.30 3.88 2.93
C GLU A 40 8.87 3.32 2.89
N THR A 41 7.88 4.15 2.58
CA THR A 41 6.47 3.71 2.49
C THR A 41 6.27 2.76 1.30
N VAL A 42 6.87 3.08 0.15
CA VAL A 42 6.82 2.22 -1.05
C VAL A 42 7.62 0.94 -0.83
N ALA A 43 8.81 1.02 -0.22
CA ALA A 43 9.64 -0.14 0.11
C ALA A 43 8.96 -1.07 1.12
N ALA A 44 8.25 -0.52 2.11
CA ALA A 44 7.48 -1.30 3.08
C ALA A 44 6.44 -2.19 2.38
N LEU A 45 5.79 -1.66 1.33
CA LEU A 45 4.87 -2.44 0.51
C LEU A 45 5.62 -3.40 -0.43
N LEU A 46 6.47 -2.91 -1.32
CA LEU A 46 7.05 -3.73 -2.37
C LEU A 46 8.05 -4.76 -1.82
N ASP A 47 9.01 -4.31 -1.03
CA ASP A 47 10.16 -5.10 -0.58
C ASP A 47 9.87 -5.83 0.74
N ASP A 48 9.49 -5.11 1.79
CA ASP A 48 9.35 -5.70 3.14
C ASP A 48 8.14 -6.64 3.25
N SER A 49 7.06 -6.32 2.52
CA SER A 49 5.86 -7.14 2.46
C SER A 49 5.85 -8.15 1.30
N PHE A 50 6.85 -8.11 0.41
CA PHE A 50 6.93 -8.96 -0.79
C PHE A 50 5.65 -8.91 -1.64
N PHE A 51 5.19 -7.70 -1.98
CA PHE A 51 3.87 -7.50 -2.57
C PHE A 51 3.70 -8.15 -3.95
N ASP A 52 4.72 -8.11 -4.80
CA ASP A 52 4.67 -8.77 -6.10
C ASP A 52 4.55 -10.29 -5.96
N GLN A 53 5.37 -10.89 -5.09
CA GLN A 53 5.31 -12.33 -4.83
C GLN A 53 3.98 -12.71 -4.18
N PHE A 54 3.39 -11.83 -3.36
CA PHE A 54 2.05 -12.06 -2.81
C PHE A 54 1.00 -12.14 -3.92
N LEU A 55 1.05 -11.23 -4.90
CA LEU A 55 0.12 -11.22 -6.03
C LEU A 55 0.28 -12.42 -6.96
N ASP A 56 1.52 -12.84 -7.18
CA ASP A 56 1.83 -13.85 -8.18
C ASP A 56 1.78 -15.28 -7.61
N GLU A 57 2.11 -15.47 -6.32
CA GLU A 57 2.36 -16.79 -5.74
C GLU A 57 1.44 -17.16 -4.56
N ALA A 58 0.82 -16.19 -3.87
CA ALA A 58 0.04 -16.52 -2.69
C ALA A 58 -1.21 -17.34 -3.07
N PRO A 59 -1.48 -18.46 -2.37
CA PRO A 59 -2.63 -19.29 -2.66
C PRO A 59 -3.92 -18.55 -2.30
N ARG A 60 -4.65 -18.07 -3.31
CA ARG A 60 -5.92 -17.32 -3.15
C ARG A 60 -6.91 -17.99 -2.20
N SER A 61 -6.99 -19.31 -2.21
CA SER A 61 -7.86 -20.11 -1.33
C SER A 61 -7.51 -20.02 0.16
N GLN A 62 -6.31 -19.55 0.52
CA GLN A 62 -5.85 -19.41 1.91
C GLN A 62 -5.83 -17.95 2.40
N THR A 63 -5.97 -16.96 1.51
CA THR A 63 -5.97 -15.53 1.89
C THR A 63 -7.35 -15.05 2.34
N GLN A 64 -8.42 -15.71 1.89
CA GLN A 64 -9.81 -15.27 2.09
C GLN A 64 -10.08 -13.88 1.48
N LEU A 65 -9.31 -13.51 0.45
CA LEU A 65 -9.57 -12.34 -0.39
C LEU A 65 -10.39 -12.77 -1.60
N ASP A 66 -11.39 -11.96 -1.95
CA ASP A 66 -12.19 -12.17 -3.16
C ASP A 66 -11.48 -11.65 -4.42
N ASP A 67 -12.03 -11.97 -5.58
CA ASP A 67 -11.43 -11.59 -6.87
C ASP A 67 -11.39 -10.07 -7.07
N ASP A 68 -12.32 -9.32 -6.48
CA ASP A 68 -12.34 -7.85 -6.54
C ASP A 68 -11.16 -7.27 -5.74
N SER A 69 -10.88 -7.82 -4.55
CA SER A 69 -9.70 -7.45 -3.75
C SER A 69 -8.41 -7.71 -4.51
N TRP A 70 -8.29 -8.86 -5.18
CA TRP A 70 -7.12 -9.19 -6.00
C TRP A 70 -6.96 -8.24 -7.19
N ALA A 71 -8.06 -7.93 -7.89
CA ALA A 71 -8.04 -7.00 -9.01
C ALA A 71 -7.65 -5.58 -8.57
N ALA A 72 -8.16 -5.14 -7.41
CA ALA A 72 -7.83 -3.85 -6.84
C ALA A 72 -6.35 -3.76 -6.42
N MET A 73 -5.77 -4.83 -5.87
CA MET A 73 -4.34 -4.89 -5.54
C MET A 73 -3.46 -4.92 -6.80
N ASP A 74 -3.85 -5.64 -7.85
CA ASP A 74 -3.12 -5.62 -9.13
C ASP A 74 -3.16 -4.22 -9.78
N GLN A 75 -4.28 -3.52 -9.68
CA GLN A 75 -4.39 -2.13 -10.12
C GLN A 75 -3.50 -1.20 -9.28
N LEU A 76 -3.43 -1.42 -7.96
CA LEU A 76 -2.52 -0.68 -7.08
C LEU A 76 -1.06 -0.86 -7.51
N ARG A 77 -0.63 -2.12 -7.75
CA ARG A 77 0.69 -2.44 -8.28
C ARG A 77 1.00 -1.64 -9.55
N LYS A 78 0.09 -1.64 -10.53
CA LYS A 78 0.26 -0.89 -11.79
C LYS A 78 0.44 0.60 -11.58
N LEU A 79 -0.34 1.21 -10.67
CA LEU A 79 -0.25 2.64 -10.38
C LEU A 79 1.08 2.99 -9.70
N ILE A 80 1.54 2.16 -8.75
CA ILE A 80 2.84 2.36 -8.09
C ILE A 80 3.98 2.31 -9.12
N TYR A 81 4.01 1.29 -9.98
CA TYR A 81 5.05 1.17 -11.01
C TYR A 81 4.99 2.24 -12.10
N ALA A 82 3.81 2.85 -12.32
CA ALA A 82 3.65 3.95 -13.26
C ALA A 82 3.91 5.33 -12.63
N TYR A 83 4.04 5.41 -11.31
CA TYR A 83 4.27 6.66 -10.62
C TYR A 83 5.70 7.14 -10.83
N GLU A 84 5.84 8.38 -11.28
CA GLU A 84 7.14 9.05 -11.43
C GLU A 84 7.37 9.89 -10.18
N GLU A 85 8.34 9.49 -9.36
CA GLU A 85 8.68 10.15 -8.11
C GLU A 85 9.04 11.63 -8.35
N ALA A 86 8.40 12.52 -7.59
CA ALA A 86 8.78 13.94 -7.55
C ALA A 86 9.98 14.16 -6.61
N GLU A 87 10.72 15.26 -6.81
CA GLU A 87 12.00 15.49 -6.11
C GLU A 87 11.93 15.53 -4.57
N THR A 88 10.75 15.72 -3.98
CA THR A 88 10.58 15.83 -2.52
C THR A 88 9.28 15.20 -2.06
N ASP A 89 9.26 14.68 -0.83
CA ASP A 89 8.05 14.13 -0.20
C ASP A 89 6.88 15.14 -0.17
N ASP A 90 7.15 16.43 0.05
CA ASP A 90 6.11 17.49 0.01
C ASP A 90 5.51 17.68 -1.40
N ALA A 91 6.32 17.54 -2.44
CA ALA A 91 5.84 17.57 -3.82
C ALA A 91 4.99 16.34 -4.15
N ILE A 92 5.41 15.15 -3.70
CA ILE A 92 4.66 13.90 -3.86
C ILE A 92 3.29 13.98 -3.19
N LEU A 93 3.23 14.52 -1.96
CA LEU A 93 1.97 14.70 -1.22
C LEU A 93 0.99 15.66 -1.91
N LYS A 94 1.45 16.49 -2.86
CA LYS A 94 0.62 17.41 -3.66
C LYS A 94 0.34 16.88 -5.07
N ASP A 95 0.97 15.79 -5.46
CA ASP A 95 0.88 15.23 -6.80
C ASP A 95 -0.46 14.50 -7.00
N PRO A 96 -1.28 14.92 -7.98
CA PRO A 96 -2.52 14.22 -8.32
C PRO A 96 -2.30 12.75 -8.69
N LYS A 97 -1.18 12.40 -9.34
CA LYS A 97 -0.86 11.00 -9.67
C LYS A 97 -0.61 10.18 -8.41
N TRP A 98 0.03 10.74 -7.39
CA TRP A 98 0.18 10.06 -6.10
C TRP A 98 -1.18 9.88 -5.42
N HIS A 99 -2.07 10.86 -5.53
CA HIS A 99 -3.43 10.75 -4.98
C HIS A 99 -4.24 9.64 -5.65
N GLU A 100 -3.95 9.29 -6.91
CA GLU A 100 -4.52 8.10 -7.57
C GLU A 100 -4.06 6.80 -6.90
N VAL A 101 -2.77 6.68 -6.58
CA VAL A 101 -2.21 5.55 -5.81
C VAL A 101 -2.91 5.43 -4.45
N VAL A 102 -2.97 6.54 -3.70
CA VAL A 102 -3.62 6.59 -2.37
C VAL A 102 -5.12 6.23 -2.48
N LYS A 103 -5.81 6.72 -3.50
CA LYS A 103 -7.22 6.38 -3.75
C LYS A 103 -7.40 4.89 -4.02
N GLN A 104 -6.52 4.31 -4.84
CA GLN A 104 -6.58 2.87 -5.12
C GLN A 104 -6.26 2.03 -3.87
N ALA A 105 -5.30 2.45 -3.04
CA ALA A 105 -5.01 1.79 -1.77
C ALA A 105 -6.24 1.80 -0.84
N ARG A 106 -6.96 2.93 -0.75
CA ARG A 106 -8.23 3.01 0.00
C ARG A 106 -9.30 2.07 -0.55
N GLU A 107 -9.36 1.89 -1.87
CA GLU A 107 -10.28 0.93 -2.49
C GLU A 107 -9.95 -0.50 -2.09
N VAL A 108 -8.66 -0.88 -2.08
CA VAL A 108 -8.25 -2.19 -1.56
C VAL A 108 -8.73 -2.36 -0.11
N MET A 109 -8.50 -1.35 0.74
CA MET A 109 -8.89 -1.42 2.16
C MET A 109 -10.40 -1.51 2.37
N SER A 110 -11.19 -0.89 1.50
CA SER A 110 -12.67 -0.95 1.54
C SER A 110 -13.18 -2.36 1.23
N LEU A 111 -12.56 -3.05 0.25
CA LEU A 111 -12.94 -4.40 -0.18
C LEU A 111 -12.56 -5.47 0.86
N VAL A 112 -11.41 -5.32 1.53
CA VAL A 112 -10.92 -6.31 2.52
C VAL A 112 -11.52 -6.13 3.92
N GLY A 113 -12.40 -5.15 4.12
CA GLY A 113 -13.13 -4.94 5.38
C GLY A 113 -12.32 -4.29 6.51
N SER A 114 -11.20 -3.66 6.18
CA SER A 114 -10.35 -2.95 7.14
C SER A 114 -10.60 -1.44 7.04
N ILE A 115 -11.73 -1.00 7.59
CA ILE A 115 -11.90 0.38 8.03
C ILE A 115 -12.28 0.31 9.51
N ARG A 116 -11.32 0.63 10.39
CA ARG A 116 -11.59 1.00 11.78
C ARG A 116 -10.96 2.34 12.07
#